data_AF-A0A4Y2WSI9-F1
#
_entry.id   AF-A0A4Y2WSI9-F1
#
_cell.length_a   1.000
_cell.length_b   1.000
_cell.length_c   1.000
_cell.angle_alpha   90.00
_cell.angle_beta   90.00
_cell.angle_gamma   90.00
#
_symmetry.space_group_name_H-M   'P 1'
#
loop_
_entity.id
_entity.type
_entity.pdbx_description
1 polymer ?
#
loop_
_entity_poly.entity_id
_entity_poly.type
_entity_poly.pdbx_seq_one_letter_code
_entity_poly.pdbx_strand_id
1 'polypeptide(L)'
;IALASSGVISNREGESRENFLKLALANNELTFNHDRRLAYGSSENGFSRRSAYPQLSACSFMEPEELRQVLGYERADLPSDFAHNTFNRYLRDVLQRGDSSDEYVLNVANAVLVDKRVELLEEYGRNVQYLYRAAVRDVDFSREAPRIVEEINDYIRKNTNGKTNQLFDELSPSIILVLLNAVYFKGTWKTRFELERTRDEIFYYNGLESEER
;
A
#
# COMPACT_ATOMS: atom_id res chain seq x y z
N ILE A 1 2.89 -27.12 46.83
CA ILE A 1 3.81 -26.00 47.19
C ILE A 1 4.20 -25.34 45.87
N ALA A 2 3.35 -24.42 45.41
CA ALA A 2 3.58 -22.97 45.26
C ALA A 2 4.01 -22.64 43.81
N LEU A 3 3.11 -22.21 42.92
CA LEU A 3 2.57 -20.86 42.66
C LEU A 3 3.54 -19.86 42.00
N ALA A 4 2.98 -19.14 41.00
CA ALA A 4 3.47 -18.02 40.18
C ALA A 4 4.37 -18.40 38.97
N SER A 5 4.13 -17.93 37.74
CA SER A 5 3.65 -16.60 37.36
C SER A 5 2.69 -16.61 36.15
N SER A 6 1.45 -16.24 36.44
CA SER A 6 0.58 -15.52 35.50
C SER A 6 1.13 -14.10 35.33
N GLY A 7 1.76 -13.78 34.19
CA GLY A 7 2.29 -12.44 33.98
C GLY A 7 2.81 -12.06 32.58
N VAL A 8 2.79 -12.95 31.59
CA VAL A 8 3.48 -12.68 30.29
C VAL A 8 2.52 -12.47 29.11
N ILE A 9 1.22 -12.72 29.27
CA ILE A 9 0.27 -12.59 28.15
C ILE A 9 -0.15 -11.12 27.92
N SER A 10 -0.19 -10.28 28.96
CA SER A 10 -0.66 -8.89 28.83
C SER A 10 0.33 -7.92 28.19
N ASN A 11 1.63 -8.22 28.20
CA ASN A 11 2.66 -7.26 27.75
C ASN A 11 2.83 -7.27 26.21
N ARG A 12 2.62 -8.42 25.56
CA ARG A 12 2.77 -8.56 24.09
C ARG A 12 1.66 -7.87 23.31
N GLU A 13 0.44 -7.86 23.84
CA GLU A 13 -0.69 -7.15 23.20
C GLU A 13 -0.55 -5.63 23.35
N GLY A 14 -0.09 -5.15 24.52
CA GLY A 14 0.19 -3.73 24.75
C GLY A 14 1.27 -3.19 23.82
N GLU A 15 2.41 -3.88 23.74
CA GLU A 15 3.52 -3.56 22.82
C GLU A 15 3.10 -3.63 21.34
N SER A 16 2.25 -4.60 21.01
CA SER A 16 1.69 -4.72 19.66
C SER A 16 0.81 -3.54 19.29
N ARG A 17 -0.03 -3.06 20.21
CA ARG A 17 -0.90 -1.89 20.01
C ARG A 17 -0.09 -0.60 19.90
N GLU A 18 0.93 -0.43 20.73
CA GLU A 18 1.82 0.72 20.67
C GLU A 18 2.53 0.80 19.31
N ASN A 19 3.09 -0.31 18.83
CA ASN A 19 3.75 -0.35 17.53
C ASN A 19 2.79 -0.04 16.38
N PHE A 20 1.52 -0.45 16.45
CA PHE A 20 0.51 -0.04 15.48
C PHE A 20 0.25 1.46 15.48
N LEU A 21 0.20 2.09 16.65
CA LEU A 21 0.03 3.54 16.77
C LEU A 21 1.25 4.27 16.20
N LYS A 22 2.46 3.82 16.53
CA LYS A 22 3.70 4.36 15.97
C LYS A 22 3.75 4.24 14.45
N LEU A 23 3.38 3.07 13.91
CA LEU A 23 3.29 2.85 12.46
C LEU A 23 2.24 3.77 11.80
N ALA A 24 1.08 3.97 12.43
CA ALA A 24 0.05 4.87 11.94
C ALA A 24 0.49 6.35 11.97
N LEU A 25 1.22 6.76 13.00
CA LEU A 25 1.81 8.11 13.10
C LEU A 25 2.81 8.36 11.98
N ALA A 26 3.74 7.44 11.77
CA ALA A 26 4.73 7.51 10.68
C ALA A 26 4.05 7.64 9.31
N ASN A 27 3.04 6.80 9.06
CA ASN A 27 2.26 6.80 7.83
C ASN A 27 1.49 8.13 7.62
N ASN A 28 0.82 8.63 8.66
CA ASN A 28 0.11 9.89 8.59
C ASN A 28 1.05 11.07 8.31
N GLU A 29 2.20 11.11 8.98
CA GLU A 29 3.20 12.17 8.77
C GLU A 29 3.74 12.17 7.34
N LEU A 30 4.11 11.01 6.80
CA LEU A 30 4.54 10.90 5.41
C LEU A 30 3.44 11.36 4.45
N THR A 31 2.19 10.95 4.71
CA THR A 31 1.03 11.37 3.89
C THR A 31 0.89 12.89 3.88
N PHE A 32 0.89 13.55 5.04
CA PHE A 32 0.78 15.01 5.11
C PHE A 32 1.97 15.74 4.46
N ASN A 33 3.19 15.23 4.66
CA ASN A 33 4.38 15.82 4.05
C ASN A 33 4.35 15.73 2.53
N HIS A 34 3.92 14.58 2.00
CA HIS A 34 3.79 14.36 0.57
C HIS A 34 2.65 15.20 -0.03
N ASP A 35 1.48 15.22 0.62
CA ASP A 35 0.32 16.00 0.20
C ASP A 35 0.63 17.50 0.15
N ARG A 36 1.35 18.00 1.16
CA ARG A 36 1.80 19.40 1.17
C ARG A 36 2.67 19.70 -0.04
N ARG A 37 3.59 18.82 -0.43
CA ARG A 37 4.46 19.02 -1.61
C ARG A 37 3.67 19.00 -2.92
N LEU A 38 2.66 18.13 -3.05
CA LEU A 38 1.86 18.01 -4.28
C LEU A 38 0.75 19.06 -4.41
N ALA A 39 0.21 19.53 -3.28
CA ALA A 39 -0.77 20.62 -3.25
C ALA A 39 -0.17 21.96 -3.70
N TYR A 40 1.17 22.10 -3.62
CA TYR A 40 1.89 23.16 -4.32
C TYR A 40 1.92 22.88 -5.82
N GLY A 41 0.84 23.24 -6.53
CA GLY A 41 0.85 23.38 -7.99
C GLY A 41 -0.09 22.46 -8.79
N SER A 42 -0.96 21.68 -8.16
CA SER A 42 -1.97 20.88 -8.89
C SER A 42 -3.38 21.08 -8.33
N SER A 43 -4.35 21.15 -9.23
CA SER A 43 -5.78 21.26 -8.92
C SER A 43 -6.51 19.92 -9.14
N GLU A 44 -5.76 18.84 -9.35
CA GLU A 44 -6.29 17.50 -9.61
C GLU A 44 -6.73 16.77 -8.34
N ASN A 45 -7.84 16.03 -8.43
CA ASN A 45 -8.40 15.27 -7.32
C ASN A 45 -7.48 14.09 -6.95
N GLY A 46 -6.99 14.10 -5.71
CA GLY A 46 -5.92 13.20 -5.25
C GLY A 46 -6.30 11.73 -5.08
N PHE A 47 -5.50 10.86 -5.70
CA PHE A 47 -5.44 9.40 -5.52
C PHE A 47 -5.27 8.96 -4.04
N SER A 48 -5.63 7.71 -3.76
CA SER A 48 -5.38 7.02 -2.48
C SER A 48 -3.88 6.83 -2.23
N ARG A 49 -3.20 7.88 -1.75
CA ARG A 49 -1.74 7.92 -1.53
C ARG A 49 -1.26 6.98 -0.42
N ARG A 50 -2.19 6.44 0.39
CA ARG A 50 -1.92 5.38 1.38
C ARG A 50 -1.48 4.05 0.77
N SER A 51 -1.72 3.88 -0.53
CA SER A 51 -1.42 2.64 -1.21
C SER A 51 0.08 2.43 -1.44
N ALA A 52 0.89 3.48 -1.66
CA ALA A 52 2.32 3.34 -2.03
C ALA A 52 3.28 2.92 -0.89
N TYR A 53 2.81 2.89 0.36
CA TYR A 53 3.65 2.62 1.54
C TYR A 53 4.22 1.20 1.69
N PRO A 54 3.50 0.11 1.34
CA PRO A 54 4.08 -1.23 1.32
C PRO A 54 5.35 -1.31 0.47
N GLN A 55 5.39 -0.60 -0.67
CA GLN A 55 6.48 -0.65 -1.64
C GLN A 55 7.68 0.13 -1.13
N LEU A 56 7.45 1.33 -0.60
CA LEU A 56 8.53 2.11 0.03
C LEU A 56 9.09 1.41 1.26
N SER A 57 8.23 0.76 2.06
CA SER A 57 8.64 -0.05 3.20
C SER A 57 9.39 -1.31 2.76
N ALA A 58 9.01 -1.93 1.65
CA ALA A 58 9.77 -3.03 1.04
C ALA A 58 11.15 -2.56 0.58
N CYS A 59 11.27 -1.37 -0.01
CA CYS A 59 12.56 -0.80 -0.40
C CYS A 59 13.50 -0.55 0.77
N SER A 60 13.00 -0.23 1.96
CA SER A 60 13.87 0.05 3.10
C SER A 60 14.63 -1.19 3.59
N PHE A 61 14.35 -2.38 3.05
CA PHE A 61 15.21 -3.56 3.23
C PHE A 61 16.48 -3.51 2.36
N MET A 62 16.48 -2.76 1.25
CA MET A 62 17.64 -2.62 0.35
C MET A 62 18.53 -1.45 0.76
N GLU A 63 17.95 -0.31 1.14
CA GLU A 63 18.69 0.89 1.55
C GLU A 63 17.97 1.56 2.76
N PRO A 64 18.34 1.18 4.00
CA PRO A 64 17.51 1.46 5.16
C PRO A 64 17.53 2.91 5.64
N GLU A 65 18.66 3.62 5.65
CA GLU A 65 18.77 4.89 6.38
C GLU A 65 17.86 6.00 5.82
N GLU A 66 18.03 6.38 4.55
CA GLU A 66 17.25 7.48 3.96
C GLU A 66 15.76 7.13 3.86
N LEU A 67 15.45 5.88 3.46
CA LEU A 67 14.06 5.45 3.33
C LEU A 67 13.36 5.37 4.68
N ARG A 68 14.01 4.93 5.75
CA ARG A 68 13.41 4.91 7.10
C ARG A 68 13.13 6.32 7.62
N GLN A 69 14.00 7.27 7.32
CA GLN A 69 13.79 8.67 7.66
C GLN A 69 12.59 9.23 6.89
N VAL A 70 12.50 8.99 5.58
CA VAL A 70 11.37 9.41 4.74
C VAL A 70 10.06 8.74 5.20
N LEU A 71 10.11 7.46 5.54
CA LEU A 71 8.97 6.69 6.06
C LEU A 71 8.52 7.14 7.46
N GLY A 72 9.30 7.96 8.14
CA GLY A 72 8.97 8.51 9.46
C GLY A 72 9.14 7.53 10.63
N TYR A 73 9.76 6.37 10.41
CA TYR A 73 9.90 5.33 11.45
C TYR A 73 10.75 5.82 12.63
N GLU A 74 11.81 6.58 12.36
CA GLU A 74 12.66 7.14 13.42
C GLU A 74 11.92 8.18 14.25
N ARG A 75 11.12 9.04 13.60
CA ARG A 75 10.33 10.08 14.27
C ARG A 75 9.21 9.50 15.13
N ALA A 76 8.65 8.37 14.68
CA ALA A 76 7.67 7.61 15.43
C ALA A 76 8.28 6.68 16.50
N ASP A 77 9.62 6.67 16.66
CA ASP A 77 10.32 5.78 17.57
C ASP A 77 9.94 4.30 17.35
N LEU A 78 9.86 3.90 16.07
CA LEU A 78 9.53 2.55 15.63
C LEU A 78 10.79 1.85 15.09
N PRO A 79 11.35 0.88 15.81
CA PRO A 79 12.54 0.16 15.34
C PRO A 79 12.24 -0.65 14.06
N SER A 80 13.24 -0.81 13.20
CA SER A 80 13.07 -1.41 11.86
C SER A 80 12.50 -2.83 11.91
N ASP A 81 13.02 -3.67 12.82
CA ASP A 81 12.57 -5.05 12.99
C ASP A 81 11.08 -5.13 13.37
N PHE A 82 10.57 -4.12 14.08
CA PHE A 82 9.17 -4.03 14.43
C PHE A 82 8.32 -3.38 13.33
N ALA A 83 8.86 -2.44 12.54
CA ALA A 83 8.10 -1.76 11.49
C ALA A 83 7.52 -2.76 10.48
N HIS A 84 8.37 -3.64 9.95
CA HIS A 84 7.98 -4.60 8.93
C HIS A 84 7.01 -5.66 9.46
N ASN A 85 7.28 -6.19 10.66
CA ASN A 85 6.40 -7.16 11.32
C ASN A 85 5.05 -6.56 11.71
N THR A 86 5.04 -5.31 12.18
CA THR A 86 3.81 -4.57 12.48
C THR A 86 3.01 -4.33 11.21
N PHE A 87 3.66 -3.99 10.10
CA PHE A 87 3.02 -3.82 8.81
C PHE A 87 2.42 -5.14 8.30
N ASN A 88 3.14 -6.25 8.42
CA ASN A 88 2.63 -7.57 8.06
C ASN A 88 1.37 -7.94 8.84
N ARG A 89 1.40 -7.70 10.16
CA ARG A 89 0.25 -7.95 11.04
C ARG A 89 -0.92 -7.06 10.67
N TYR A 90 -0.67 -5.78 10.38
CA TYR A 90 -1.69 -4.84 9.89
C TYR A 90 -2.36 -5.36 8.61
N LEU A 91 -1.57 -5.74 7.60
CA LEU A 91 -2.10 -6.27 6.35
C LEU A 91 -2.93 -7.54 6.60
N ARG A 92 -2.47 -8.43 7.49
CA ARG A 92 -3.23 -9.64 7.83
C ARG A 92 -4.57 -9.30 8.46
N ASP A 93 -4.58 -8.43 9.46
CA ASP A 93 -5.80 -8.10 10.22
C ASP A 93 -6.83 -7.35 9.36
N VAL A 94 -6.37 -6.45 8.48
CA VAL A 94 -7.27 -5.66 7.62
C VAL A 94 -7.75 -6.47 6.43
N LEU A 95 -6.88 -7.21 5.74
CA LEU A 95 -7.27 -7.99 4.56
C LEU A 95 -8.19 -9.17 4.94
N GLN A 96 -7.93 -9.86 6.06
CA GLN A 96 -8.80 -10.96 6.50
C GLN A 96 -10.22 -10.51 6.84
N ARG A 97 -10.37 -9.29 7.37
CA ARG A 97 -11.69 -8.70 7.65
C ARG A 97 -12.44 -8.33 6.37
N GLY A 98 -11.74 -7.87 5.34
CA GLY A 98 -12.32 -7.54 4.03
C GLY A 98 -12.86 -8.76 3.28
N ASP A 99 -12.15 -9.89 3.33
CA ASP A 99 -12.56 -11.12 2.60
C ASP A 99 -13.79 -11.81 3.20
N SER A 100 -14.15 -11.51 4.45
CA SER A 100 -15.17 -12.25 5.22
C SER A 100 -16.44 -11.44 5.55
N SER A 101 -16.54 -10.18 5.11
CA SER A 101 -17.66 -9.30 5.51
C SER A 101 -18.37 -8.66 4.32
N ASP A 102 -19.70 -8.54 4.40
CA ASP A 102 -20.50 -7.72 3.47
C ASP A 102 -20.30 -6.20 3.69
N GLU A 103 -19.47 -5.80 4.68
CA GLU A 103 -19.26 -4.41 5.06
C GLU A 103 -18.35 -3.68 4.08
N TYR A 104 -17.28 -4.31 3.60
CA TYR A 104 -16.40 -3.71 2.60
C TYR A 104 -15.57 -4.76 1.87
N VAL A 105 -15.18 -4.43 0.64
CA VAL A 105 -14.16 -5.14 -0.12
C VAL A 105 -12.87 -4.31 -0.07
N LEU A 106 -11.77 -4.94 0.32
CA LEU A 106 -10.44 -4.34 0.25
C LEU A 106 -9.47 -5.34 -0.38
N ASN A 107 -9.02 -5.02 -1.59
CA ASN A 107 -8.00 -5.79 -2.29
C ASN A 107 -6.71 -4.98 -2.34
N VAL A 108 -5.59 -5.63 -2.05
CA VAL A 108 -4.24 -5.03 -2.16
C VAL A 108 -3.39 -5.95 -3.01
N ALA A 109 -2.78 -5.39 -4.06
CA ALA A 109 -1.90 -6.07 -4.99
C ALA A 109 -0.51 -5.47 -4.89
N ASN A 110 0.42 -6.21 -4.31
CA ASN A 110 1.83 -5.84 -4.26
C ASN A 110 2.61 -6.75 -5.20
N ALA A 111 3.56 -6.21 -5.96
CA ALA A 111 4.50 -7.03 -6.72
C ALA A 111 5.86 -6.33 -6.86
N VAL A 112 6.91 -7.14 -6.96
CA VAL A 112 8.28 -6.74 -7.28
C VAL A 112 8.69 -7.53 -8.51
N LEU A 113 8.99 -6.83 -9.60
CA LEU A 113 9.52 -7.44 -10.81
C LEU A 113 10.97 -7.02 -10.96
N VAL A 114 11.85 -8.00 -11.06
CA VAL A 114 13.30 -7.80 -11.14
C VAL A 114 13.78 -8.27 -12.50
N ASP A 115 14.58 -7.46 -13.18
CA ASP A 115 15.16 -7.87 -14.44
C ASP A 115 16.23 -8.94 -14.22
N LYS A 116 16.24 -9.99 -15.05
CA LYS A 116 17.21 -11.09 -14.97
C LYS A 116 18.69 -10.67 -15.09
N ARG A 117 18.98 -9.43 -15.53
CA ARG A 117 20.34 -8.86 -15.54
C ARG A 117 20.89 -8.63 -14.13
N VAL A 118 20.02 -8.59 -13.12
CA VAL A 118 20.38 -8.46 -11.71
C VAL A 118 19.83 -9.64 -10.91
N GLU A 119 20.61 -10.11 -9.96
CA GLU A 119 20.22 -11.21 -9.09
C GLU A 119 19.59 -10.66 -7.82
N LEU A 120 18.35 -11.04 -7.54
CA LEU A 120 17.68 -10.67 -6.29
C LEU A 120 18.20 -11.56 -5.17
N LEU A 121 18.63 -10.94 -4.06
CA LEU A 121 18.97 -11.68 -2.85
C LEU A 121 17.77 -12.52 -2.40
N GLU A 122 17.95 -13.83 -2.28
CA GLU A 122 16.84 -14.74 -1.95
C GLU A 122 16.15 -14.37 -0.63
N GLU A 123 16.92 -13.92 0.36
CA GLU A 123 16.38 -13.46 1.64
C GLU A 123 15.46 -12.26 1.47
N TYR A 124 15.85 -11.29 0.64
CA TYR A 124 15.01 -10.15 0.32
C TYR A 124 13.72 -10.60 -0.37
N GLY A 125 13.82 -11.49 -1.36
CA GLY A 125 12.66 -12.07 -2.05
C GLY A 125 11.68 -12.74 -1.07
N ARG A 126 12.18 -13.57 -0.16
CA ARG A 126 11.38 -14.22 0.89
C ARG A 126 10.74 -13.21 1.85
N ASN A 127 11.51 -12.22 2.30
CA ASN A 127 11.04 -11.19 3.22
C ASN A 127 9.92 -10.37 2.60
N VAL A 128 10.06 -9.97 1.33
CA VAL A 128 9.04 -9.16 0.66
C VAL A 128 7.75 -9.94 0.40
N GLN A 129 7.86 -11.21 0.01
CA GLN A 129 6.70 -12.10 -0.11
C GLN A 129 5.99 -12.28 1.23
N TYR A 130 6.74 -12.55 2.31
CA TYR A 130 6.15 -12.82 3.61
C TYR A 130 5.56 -11.57 4.27
N LEU A 131 6.33 -10.49 4.34
CA LEU A 131 5.99 -9.30 5.12
C LEU A 131 4.98 -8.40 4.41
N TYR A 132 5.09 -8.26 3.09
CA TYR A 132 4.22 -7.37 2.30
C TYR A 132 3.21 -8.09 1.43
N ARG A 133 3.21 -9.44 1.42
CA ARG A 133 2.35 -10.25 0.55
C ARG A 133 2.52 -9.87 -0.93
N ALA A 134 3.73 -9.50 -1.32
CA ALA A 134 4.02 -9.11 -2.69
C ALA A 134 4.41 -10.33 -3.53
N ALA A 135 3.93 -10.40 -4.76
CA ALA A 135 4.49 -11.33 -5.74
C ALA A 135 5.92 -10.89 -6.08
N VAL A 136 6.84 -11.84 -6.23
CA VAL A 136 8.20 -11.56 -6.73
C VAL A 136 8.37 -12.31 -8.04
N ARG A 137 8.82 -11.63 -9.09
CA ARG A 137 9.01 -12.22 -10.41
C ARG A 137 10.32 -11.77 -11.03
N ASP A 138 11.08 -12.74 -11.50
CA ASP A 138 12.20 -12.50 -12.41
C ASP A 138 11.65 -12.38 -13.84
N VAL A 139 12.04 -11.31 -14.53
CA VAL A 139 11.55 -10.99 -15.87
C VAL A 139 12.68 -10.53 -16.79
N ASP A 140 12.44 -10.55 -18.09
CA ASP A 140 13.37 -10.03 -19.09
C ASP A 140 12.78 -8.81 -19.78
N PHE A 141 12.93 -7.61 -19.19
CA PHE A 141 12.37 -6.40 -19.81
C PHE A 141 13.00 -6.13 -21.18
N SER A 142 14.24 -6.58 -21.40
CA SER A 142 14.93 -6.35 -22.67
C SER A 142 14.29 -7.09 -23.86
N ARG A 143 13.65 -8.24 -23.61
CA ARG A 143 13.07 -9.10 -24.65
C ARG A 143 11.54 -9.22 -24.57
N GLU A 144 10.98 -9.06 -23.39
CA GLU A 144 9.59 -9.40 -23.09
C GLU A 144 8.77 -8.20 -22.61
N ALA A 145 9.30 -6.96 -22.68
CA ALA A 145 8.60 -5.77 -22.19
C ALA A 145 7.12 -5.66 -22.59
N PRO A 146 6.71 -5.84 -23.87
CA PRO A 146 5.29 -5.75 -24.25
C PRO A 146 4.42 -6.79 -23.53
N ARG A 147 4.91 -8.03 -23.43
CA ARG A 147 4.23 -9.11 -22.72
C ARG A 147 4.16 -8.84 -21.21
N ILE A 148 5.23 -8.32 -20.62
CA ILE A 148 5.27 -7.98 -19.19
C ILE A 148 4.27 -6.86 -18.87
N VAL A 149 4.12 -5.87 -19.76
CA VAL A 149 3.11 -4.81 -19.64
C VAL A 149 1.69 -5.40 -19.63
N GLU A 150 1.37 -6.30 -20.56
CA GLU A 150 0.08 -7.00 -20.58
C GLU A 150 -0.16 -7.77 -19.28
N GLU A 151 0.83 -8.54 -18.82
CA GLU A 151 0.72 -9.32 -17.58
C GLU A 151 0.53 -8.42 -16.34
N ILE A 152 1.21 -7.27 -16.27
CA ILE A 152 1.02 -6.29 -15.19
C ILE A 152 -0.39 -5.71 -15.25
N ASN A 153 -0.85 -5.28 -16.42
CA ASN A 153 -2.18 -4.67 -16.57
C ASN A 153 -3.28 -5.67 -16.24
N ASP A 154 -3.14 -6.95 -16.63
CA ASP A 154 -4.04 -8.03 -16.24
C ASP A 154 -4.04 -8.28 -14.73
N TYR A 155 -2.86 -8.29 -14.09
CA TYR A 155 -2.74 -8.43 -12.65
C TYR A 155 -3.43 -7.28 -11.91
N ILE A 156 -3.22 -6.04 -12.35
CA ILE A 156 -3.87 -4.85 -11.78
C ILE A 156 -5.38 -4.88 -12.00
N ARG A 157 -5.84 -5.20 -13.21
CA ARG A 157 -7.27 -5.29 -13.53
C ARG A 157 -7.98 -6.28 -12.63
N LYS A 158 -7.39 -7.47 -12.45
CA LYS A 158 -7.95 -8.52 -11.59
C LYS A 158 -8.03 -8.07 -10.14
N ASN A 159 -6.96 -7.50 -9.59
CA ASN A 159 -6.93 -7.09 -8.19
C ASN A 159 -7.76 -5.84 -7.90
N THR A 160 -8.06 -5.02 -8.90
CA THR A 160 -8.85 -3.79 -8.75
C THR A 160 -10.31 -3.93 -9.19
N ASN A 161 -10.80 -5.16 -9.38
CA ASN A 161 -12.16 -5.44 -9.87
C ASN A 161 -12.48 -4.65 -11.16
N GLY A 162 -11.50 -4.52 -12.05
CA GLY A 162 -11.63 -3.81 -13.31
C GLY A 162 -11.76 -2.29 -13.20
N LYS A 163 -11.46 -1.70 -12.03
CA LYS A 163 -11.44 -0.22 -11.86
C LYS A 163 -10.17 0.42 -12.36
N THR A 164 -9.05 -0.29 -12.28
CA THR A 164 -7.80 0.11 -12.93
C THR A 164 -7.50 -0.91 -14.02
N ASN A 165 -7.73 -0.52 -15.27
CA ASN A 165 -7.55 -1.44 -16.40
C ASN A 165 -6.14 -1.42 -16.98
N GLN A 166 -5.43 -0.31 -16.78
CA GLN A 166 -4.13 -0.09 -17.36
C GLN A 166 -3.29 0.79 -16.43
N LEU A 167 -2.06 0.35 -16.15
CA LEU A 167 -1.08 1.07 -15.36
C LEU A 167 0.09 1.54 -16.22
N PHE A 168 0.52 0.71 -17.17
CA PHE A 168 1.58 1.06 -18.12
C PHE A 168 1.07 0.91 -19.56
N ASP A 169 1.37 1.88 -20.41
CA ASP A 169 1.27 1.75 -21.86
C ASP A 169 2.48 1.00 -22.41
N GLU A 170 3.67 1.33 -21.92
CA GLU A 170 4.94 0.72 -22.29
C GLU A 170 5.91 0.72 -21.10
N LEU A 171 6.89 -0.18 -21.15
CA LEU A 171 8.01 -0.22 -20.22
C LEU A 171 9.31 -0.18 -21.01
N SER A 172 10.25 0.66 -20.59
CA SER A 172 11.56 0.73 -21.21
C SER A 172 12.30 -0.62 -21.03
N PRO A 173 12.92 -1.15 -22.11
CA PRO A 173 13.81 -2.31 -22.04
C PRO A 173 15.00 -2.14 -21.06
N SER A 174 15.32 -0.90 -20.68
CA SER A 174 16.42 -0.59 -19.74
C SER A 174 16.02 -0.69 -18.26
N ILE A 175 14.75 -0.92 -17.93
CA ILE A 175 14.28 -1.04 -16.54
C ILE A 175 14.89 -2.28 -15.89
N ILE A 176 15.33 -2.13 -14.64
CA ILE A 176 15.92 -3.22 -13.84
C ILE A 176 15.02 -3.67 -12.68
N LEU A 177 14.08 -2.83 -12.25
CA LEU A 177 13.20 -3.07 -11.12
C LEU A 177 11.87 -2.32 -11.31
N VAL A 178 10.75 -3.02 -11.09
CA VAL A 178 9.42 -2.41 -10.97
C VAL A 178 8.84 -2.78 -9.62
N LEU A 179 8.42 -1.77 -8.87
CA LEU A 179 7.72 -1.91 -7.60
C LEU A 179 6.28 -1.48 -7.80
N LEU A 180 5.38 -2.45 -7.71
CA LEU A 180 4.00 -2.28 -8.08
C LEU A 180 3.12 -2.35 -6.84
N ASN A 181 2.27 -1.33 -6.71
CA ASN A 181 1.18 -1.27 -5.75
C ASN A 181 -0.15 -1.04 -6.45
N ALA A 182 -1.18 -1.77 -6.05
CA ALA A 182 -2.55 -1.34 -6.28
C ALA A 182 -3.45 -1.65 -5.10
N VAL A 183 -4.40 -0.77 -4.86
CA VAL A 183 -5.38 -0.91 -3.79
C VAL A 183 -6.76 -0.62 -4.37
N TYR A 184 -7.69 -1.53 -4.14
CA TYR A 184 -9.10 -1.35 -4.44
C TYR A 184 -9.90 -1.43 -3.14
N PHE A 185 -10.71 -0.41 -2.91
CA PHE A 185 -11.58 -0.32 -1.75
C PHE A 185 -13.00 -0.02 -2.19
N LYS A 186 -13.95 -0.80 -1.68
CA LYS A 186 -15.39 -0.54 -1.81
C LYS A 186 -16.04 -0.80 -0.47
N GLY A 187 -16.38 0.27 0.24
CA GLY A 187 -17.10 0.19 1.51
C GLY A 187 -18.61 0.32 1.34
N THR A 188 -19.34 -0.35 2.22
CA THR A 188 -20.75 -0.12 2.48
C THR A 188 -20.86 0.86 3.65
N TRP A 189 -21.58 1.97 3.46
CA TRP A 189 -21.84 2.90 4.56
C TRP A 189 -22.61 2.22 5.69
N LYS A 190 -22.19 2.45 6.93
CA LYS A 190 -22.91 1.99 8.14
C LYS A 190 -24.34 2.52 8.18
N THR A 191 -24.51 3.80 7.82
CA THR A 191 -25.82 4.43 7.59
C THR A 191 -25.90 4.76 6.11
N ARG A 192 -26.68 3.98 5.35
CA ARG A 192 -26.79 4.14 3.90
C ARG A 192 -27.64 5.36 3.53
N PHE A 193 -27.31 5.97 2.40
CA PHE A 193 -28.15 7.00 1.80
C PHE A 193 -29.39 6.36 1.18
N GLU A 194 -30.52 7.07 1.24
CA GLU A 194 -31.74 6.73 0.48
C GLU A 194 -31.47 7.06 -0.99
N LEU A 195 -31.57 6.05 -1.85
CA LEU A 195 -31.26 6.18 -3.28
C LEU A 195 -32.17 7.21 -3.97
N GLU A 196 -33.43 7.29 -3.51
CA GLU A 196 -34.45 8.22 -3.99
C GLU A 196 -34.11 9.69 -3.71
N ARG A 197 -33.14 9.94 -2.81
CA ARG A 197 -32.67 11.29 -2.47
C ARG A 197 -31.39 11.67 -3.20
N THR A 198 -30.76 10.75 -3.94
CA THR A 198 -29.64 11.07 -4.81
C THR A 198 -30.17 11.67 -6.11
N ARG A 199 -29.74 12.90 -6.41
CA ARG A 199 -30.09 13.64 -7.62
C ARG A 199 -28.91 14.49 -8.07
N ASP A 200 -28.90 14.83 -9.35
CA ASP A 200 -27.89 15.73 -9.90
C ASP A 200 -28.04 17.12 -9.26
N GLU A 201 -26.92 17.68 -8.82
CA GLU A 201 -26.80 19.01 -8.20
C GLU A 201 -25.50 19.64 -8.70
N ILE A 202 -25.42 20.97 -8.67
CA ILE A 202 -24.25 21.71 -9.14
C ILE A 202 -23.08 21.49 -8.18
N PHE A 203 -21.93 21.08 -8.72
CA PHE A 203 -20.67 21.03 -7.99
C PHE A 203 -19.88 22.33 -8.21
N TYR A 204 -19.67 23.11 -7.15
CA TYR A 204 -18.91 24.34 -7.24
C TYR A 204 -17.41 24.06 -7.09
N TYR A 205 -16.68 24.01 -8.19
CA TYR A 205 -15.22 23.84 -8.18
C TYR A 205 -14.53 25.19 -7.95
N ASN A 206 -13.77 25.31 -6.86
CA ASN A 206 -13.16 26.58 -6.41
C ASN A 206 -14.17 27.73 -6.23
N GLY A 207 -15.43 27.41 -5.90
CA GLY A 207 -16.49 28.42 -5.73
C GLY A 207 -17.06 28.96 -7.05
N LEU A 208 -16.67 28.41 -8.19
CA LEU A 208 -17.27 28.66 -9.50
C LEU A 208 -18.12 27.45 -9.88
N GLU A 209 -19.21 27.67 -10.62
CA GLU A 209 -19.96 26.57 -11.21
C GLU A 209 -19.03 25.76 -12.10
N SER A 210 -18.91 24.45 -11.86
CA SER A 210 -18.17 23.59 -12.78
C SER A 210 -18.92 23.60 -14.10
N GLU A 211 -18.29 24.05 -15.18
CA GLU A 211 -18.85 23.86 -16.53
C GLU A 211 -19.13 22.37 -16.72
N GLU A 212 -20.32 22.04 -17.22
CA GLU A 212 -20.65 20.69 -17.67
C GLU A 212 -19.56 20.23 -18.66
N ARG A 213 -18.71 19.30 -18.23
CA ARG A 213 -17.69 18.66 -19.07
C ARG A 213 -18.25 17.43 -19.77
#